data_AF-A0A6N7W2U2-F1
#
_entry.id   AF-A0A6N7W2U2-F1
#
_cell.length_a   1.000
_cell.length_b   1.000
_cell.length_c   1.000
_cell.angle_alpha   90.00
_cell.angle_beta   90.00
_cell.angle_gamma   90.00
#
_symmetry.space_group_name_H-M   'P 1'
#
loop_
_entity.id
_entity.type
_entity.pdbx_description
1 polymer ?
#
loop_
_entity_poly.entity_id
_entity_poly.type
_entity_poly.pdbx_seq_one_letter_code
_entity_poly.pdbx_strand_id
1 'polypeptide(L)'
;MIYDYRLDPWNNVLDIHNISGERHQIPTTSPFTVRLLEVPQKTEPTSLSVTCNGTAMTEVAATPEQGQFFPDYRANVTGDPNWNRGELLFNAEDAGKTITVSYRGMGTLIDSRLPDQLQIPFTGSQQADRETNLSTAPNSWDSQEGSSPKGSSHKKKPIYGGKFRRHRGIPAGTYSLREILQKLINLSSSTEFVRTVRECDCNCSDGCSDDTGP
;
A
#
# COMPACT_ATOMS: atom_id res chain seq x y z
N MET A 1 -10.56 -8.80 -9.11
CA MET A 1 -9.34 -9.56 -9.43
C MET A 1 -8.67 -9.88 -8.10
N ILE A 2 -8.67 -11.13 -7.65
CA ILE A 2 -8.30 -11.52 -6.27
C ILE A 2 -6.78 -11.55 -6.15
N TYR A 3 -6.18 -10.51 -5.58
CA TYR A 3 -4.77 -10.49 -5.20
C TYR A 3 -4.57 -9.50 -4.04
N ASP A 4 -4.15 -10.00 -2.89
CA ASP A 4 -3.54 -9.17 -1.83
C ASP A 4 -2.19 -9.80 -1.46
N TYR A 5 -1.22 -9.54 -2.34
CA TYR A 5 0.15 -9.90 -2.07
C TYR A 5 0.76 -8.85 -1.14
N ARG A 6 1.56 -9.28 -0.17
CA ARG A 6 2.29 -8.36 0.71
C ARG A 6 3.27 -7.57 -0.14
N LEU A 7 2.96 -6.31 -0.39
CA LEU A 7 3.84 -5.39 -1.11
C LEU A 7 4.60 -4.56 -0.08
N ASP A 8 5.92 -4.48 -0.24
CA ASP A 8 6.74 -3.45 0.40
C ASP A 8 6.55 -2.14 -0.39
N PRO A 9 5.85 -1.12 0.17
CA PRO A 9 5.57 0.12 -0.55
C PRO A 9 6.80 1.04 -0.72
N TRP A 10 7.91 0.76 -0.02
CA TRP A 10 9.15 1.55 -0.15
C TRP A 10 10.02 1.05 -1.29
N ASN A 11 10.09 -0.27 -1.45
CA ASN A 11 10.90 -0.90 -2.49
C ASN A 11 10.09 -1.30 -3.73
N ASN A 12 8.76 -1.27 -3.65
CA ASN A 12 7.84 -1.75 -4.70
C ASN A 12 8.14 -3.22 -5.10
N VAL A 13 8.47 -4.04 -4.10
CA VAL A 13 8.77 -5.48 -4.24
C VAL A 13 7.83 -6.27 -3.33
N LEU A 14 7.58 -7.54 -3.65
CA LEU A 14 6.85 -8.46 -2.77
C LEU A 14 7.64 -8.71 -1.49
N ASP A 15 7.00 -8.50 -0.34
CA ASP A 15 7.50 -8.84 0.99
C ASP A 15 7.18 -10.32 1.29
N ILE A 16 8.15 -11.19 1.00
CA ILE A 16 8.02 -12.63 1.16
C ILE A 16 8.42 -13.01 2.59
N HIS A 17 7.49 -13.60 3.34
CA HIS A 17 7.73 -14.02 4.72
C HIS A 17 7.85 -15.53 4.86
N ASN A 18 8.74 -16.01 5.73
CA ASN A 18 8.83 -17.43 6.06
C ASN A 18 7.80 -17.78 7.13
N ILE A 19 6.81 -18.57 6.76
CA ILE A 19 5.80 -19.10 7.66
C ILE A 19 6.26 -20.48 8.09
N SER A 20 6.24 -20.73 9.40
CA SER A 20 6.60 -22.02 9.97
C SER A 20 5.61 -22.42 11.04
N GLY A 21 5.31 -23.73 11.10
CA GLY A 21 4.45 -24.27 12.15
C GLY A 21 2.95 -24.04 11.95
N GLU A 22 2.49 -23.73 10.73
CA GLU A 22 1.07 -23.54 10.45
C GLU A 22 0.33 -24.87 10.53
N ARG A 23 -0.64 -24.98 11.45
CA ARG A 23 -1.34 -26.24 11.72
C ARG A 23 -2.72 -26.26 11.08
N HIS A 24 -3.04 -27.36 10.42
CA HIS A 24 -4.35 -27.62 9.84
C HIS A 24 -4.79 -29.04 10.10
N GLN A 25 -6.09 -29.26 10.09
CA GLN A 25 -6.65 -30.60 10.06
C GLN A 25 -7.18 -30.89 8.66
N ILE A 26 -6.83 -32.05 8.10
CA ILE A 26 -7.37 -32.48 6.80
C ILE A 26 -8.86 -32.75 6.99
N PRO A 27 -9.76 -32.16 6.16
CA PRO A 27 -11.20 -32.40 6.27
C PRO A 27 -11.53 -33.90 6.28
N THR A 28 -12.54 -34.30 7.05
CA THR A 28 -13.01 -35.70 7.10
C THR A 28 -13.94 -36.06 5.94
N THR A 29 -14.39 -35.06 5.19
CA THR A 29 -15.30 -35.20 4.06
C THR A 29 -14.70 -34.57 2.82
N SER A 30 -14.93 -35.19 1.66
CA SER A 30 -14.52 -34.64 0.37
C SER A 30 -15.08 -33.22 0.17
N PRO A 31 -14.28 -32.27 -0.35
CA PRO A 31 -12.91 -32.41 -0.84
C PRO A 31 -11.87 -32.37 0.30
N PHE A 32 -10.90 -33.31 0.30
CA PHE A 32 -9.80 -33.42 1.27
C PHE A 32 -8.73 -32.34 1.06
N THR A 33 -9.18 -31.09 0.93
CA THR A 33 -8.36 -29.93 0.58
C THR A 33 -8.20 -29.04 1.80
N VAL A 34 -6.96 -28.66 2.09
CA VAL A 34 -6.62 -27.67 3.11
C VAL A 34 -6.27 -26.37 2.43
N ARG A 35 -6.82 -25.25 2.93
CA ARG A 35 -6.44 -23.91 2.50
C ARG A 35 -5.48 -23.30 3.51
N LEU A 36 -4.31 -22.90 3.03
CA LEU A 36 -3.31 -22.18 3.80
C LEU A 36 -3.77 -20.75 4.08
N LEU A 37 -3.24 -20.17 5.15
CA LEU A 37 -3.52 -18.78 5.54
C LEU A 37 -2.97 -17.80 4.50
N GLU A 38 -1.75 -18.04 4.02
CA GLU A 38 -1.12 -17.26 2.95
C GLU A 38 -0.87 -18.13 1.70
N VAL A 39 -0.74 -17.45 0.57
CA VAL A 39 -0.41 -18.05 -0.73
C VAL A 39 1.07 -18.40 -0.75
N PRO A 40 1.46 -19.68 -0.87
CA PRO A 40 2.85 -20.09 -0.97
C PRO A 40 3.48 -19.57 -2.27
N GLN A 41 4.73 -19.14 -2.19
CA GLN A 41 5.51 -18.77 -3.36
C GLN A 41 5.72 -19.98 -4.27
N LYS A 42 5.37 -19.85 -5.55
CA LYS A 42 5.74 -20.84 -6.56
C LYS A 42 7.24 -20.75 -6.83
N THR A 43 7.97 -21.77 -6.43
CA THR A 43 9.40 -21.94 -6.74
C THR A 43 9.65 -23.35 -7.24
N GLU A 44 10.63 -23.51 -8.12
CA GLU A 44 11.14 -24.82 -8.54
C GLU A 44 12.61 -24.91 -8.09
N PRO A 45 12.97 -25.69 -7.04
CA PRO A 45 12.12 -26.55 -6.21
C PRO A 45 11.19 -25.77 -5.25
N THR A 46 10.10 -26.41 -4.82
CA THR A 46 9.11 -25.87 -3.88
C THR A 46 9.73 -25.49 -2.53
N SER A 47 9.27 -24.39 -1.93
CA SER A 47 9.64 -24.01 -0.56
C SER A 47 8.70 -24.60 0.49
N LEU A 48 7.71 -25.39 0.06
CA LEU A 48 6.66 -25.93 0.90
C LEU A 48 7.11 -27.24 1.56
N SER A 49 6.96 -27.30 2.89
CA SER A 49 7.23 -28.49 3.69
C SER A 49 6.00 -28.83 4.51
N VAL A 50 5.49 -30.04 4.36
CA VAL A 50 4.34 -30.55 5.09
C VAL A 50 4.77 -31.73 5.95
N THR A 51 4.39 -31.69 7.23
CA THR A 51 4.54 -32.82 8.15
C THR A 51 3.18 -33.22 8.68
N CYS A 52 2.87 -34.52 8.67
CA CYS A 52 1.65 -35.10 9.23
C CYS A 52 2.02 -35.81 10.52
N ASN A 53 1.48 -35.36 11.66
CA ASN A 53 1.84 -35.88 12.99
C ASN A 53 3.37 -35.98 13.25
N GLY A 54 4.16 -35.08 12.66
CA GLY A 54 5.62 -35.06 12.77
C GLY A 54 6.39 -35.85 11.71
N THR A 55 5.70 -36.60 10.83
CA THR A 55 6.32 -37.30 9.69
C THR A 55 6.25 -36.44 8.43
N ALA A 56 7.37 -36.25 7.73
CA ALA A 56 7.41 -35.50 6.47
C ALA A 56 6.56 -36.21 5.40
N MET A 57 5.72 -35.43 4.72
CA MET A 57 4.94 -35.89 3.57
C MET A 57 5.67 -35.59 2.27
N THR A 58 5.35 -36.34 1.22
CA THR A 58 5.96 -36.17 -0.11
C THR A 58 5.09 -35.30 -1.00
N GLU A 59 5.69 -34.26 -1.59
CA GLU A 59 5.03 -33.44 -2.60
C GLU A 59 4.93 -34.23 -3.92
N VAL A 60 3.74 -34.21 -4.55
CA VAL A 60 3.52 -34.82 -5.86
C VAL A 60 2.84 -33.84 -6.81
N ALA A 61 2.98 -34.08 -8.12
CA ALA A 61 2.35 -33.29 -9.19
C ALA A 61 1.07 -33.93 -9.76
N ALA A 62 0.57 -35.00 -9.13
CA ALA A 62 -0.62 -35.75 -9.55
C ALA A 62 -1.56 -35.98 -8.35
N THR A 63 -2.60 -36.79 -8.53
CA THR A 63 -3.47 -37.21 -7.42
C THR A 63 -2.64 -37.86 -6.31
N PRO A 64 -2.70 -37.36 -5.06
CA PRO A 64 -1.84 -37.85 -3.99
C PRO A 64 -2.29 -39.23 -3.49
N GLU A 65 -1.32 -40.09 -3.20
CA GLU A 65 -1.49 -41.31 -2.41
C GLU A 65 -1.34 -41.02 -0.90
N GLN A 66 -1.49 -42.03 -0.04
CA GLN A 66 -1.30 -41.88 1.40
C GLN A 66 0.10 -41.36 1.72
N GLY A 67 0.21 -40.34 2.59
CA GLY A 67 1.48 -39.72 2.95
C GLY A 67 2.01 -38.74 1.90
N GLN A 68 1.24 -38.46 0.84
CA GLN A 68 1.57 -37.50 -0.20
C GLN A 68 0.60 -36.31 -0.17
N PHE A 69 1.04 -35.19 -0.72
CA PHE A 69 0.20 -34.01 -0.90
C PHE A 69 0.43 -33.39 -2.27
N PHE A 70 -0.63 -32.78 -2.80
CA PHE A 70 -0.62 -32.07 -4.08
C PHE A 70 -0.91 -30.58 -3.83
N PRO A 71 0.07 -29.68 -3.96
CA PRO A 71 -0.20 -28.25 -3.93
C PRO A 71 -0.93 -27.81 -5.19
N ASP A 72 -1.93 -26.93 -5.05
CA ASP A 72 -2.68 -26.35 -6.17
C ASP A 72 -1.84 -25.32 -6.95
N TYR A 73 -0.80 -25.82 -7.62
CA TYR A 73 0.02 -25.08 -8.55
C TYR A 73 -0.51 -25.17 -9.99
N ARG A 74 -1.69 -25.80 -10.20
CA ARG A 74 -2.23 -26.05 -11.54
C ARG A 74 -2.45 -24.73 -12.29
N ALA A 75 -1.61 -24.58 -13.32
CA ALA A 75 -1.71 -23.76 -14.51
C ALA A 75 -2.55 -22.47 -14.42
N ASN A 76 -1.86 -21.33 -14.32
CA ASN A 76 -2.19 -20.04 -14.93
C ASN A 76 -3.69 -19.75 -15.19
N VAL A 77 -4.55 -19.93 -14.19
CA VAL A 77 -6.00 -19.64 -14.36
C VAL A 77 -6.22 -18.16 -14.70
N THR A 78 -5.26 -17.31 -14.35
CA THR A 78 -5.25 -15.87 -14.54
C THR A 78 -4.12 -15.36 -15.45
N GLY A 79 -3.34 -16.25 -16.07
CA GLY A 79 -2.19 -15.88 -16.90
C GLY A 79 -0.93 -15.46 -16.12
N ASP A 80 -1.01 -15.33 -14.80
CA ASP A 80 0.14 -15.04 -13.93
C ASP A 80 0.85 -16.35 -13.52
N PRO A 81 2.11 -16.56 -13.92
CA PRO A 81 2.88 -17.76 -13.57
C PRO A 81 3.05 -17.93 -12.05
N ASN A 82 2.97 -16.86 -11.27
CA ASN A 82 3.18 -16.87 -9.82
C ASN A 82 1.91 -17.14 -9.01
N TRP A 83 0.73 -17.13 -9.64
CA TRP A 83 -0.54 -17.24 -8.92
C TRP A 83 -0.93 -18.68 -8.55
N ASN A 84 -1.37 -18.88 -7.31
CA ASN A 84 -2.03 -20.10 -6.83
C ASN A 84 -3.11 -19.79 -5.80
N ARG A 85 -3.92 -20.81 -5.44
CA ARG A 85 -5.01 -20.67 -4.47
C ARG A 85 -4.57 -20.83 -3.01
N GLY A 86 -3.32 -21.21 -2.76
CA GLY A 86 -2.86 -21.66 -1.44
C GLY A 86 -3.59 -22.90 -0.94
N GLU A 87 -4.01 -23.77 -1.85
CA GLU A 87 -4.72 -25.01 -1.51
C GLU A 87 -3.77 -26.22 -1.61
N LEU A 88 -3.90 -27.16 -0.67
CA LEU A 88 -3.19 -28.43 -0.65
C LEU A 88 -4.22 -29.56 -0.67
N LEU A 89 -4.15 -30.44 -1.65
CA LEU A 89 -4.98 -31.64 -1.75
C LEU A 89 -4.28 -32.83 -1.11
N PHE A 90 -5.04 -33.61 -0.33
CA PHE A 90 -4.59 -34.82 0.34
C PHE A 90 -5.39 -36.05 -0.09
N ASN A 91 -4.88 -37.22 0.26
CA ASN A 91 -5.59 -38.48 0.07
C ASN A 91 -6.67 -38.67 1.14
N ALA A 92 -7.73 -39.42 0.82
CA ALA A 92 -8.79 -39.79 1.74
C ALA A 92 -8.27 -40.55 2.99
N GLU A 93 -7.21 -41.34 2.84
CA GLU A 93 -6.57 -42.10 3.93
C GLU A 93 -5.83 -41.22 4.95
N ASP A 94 -5.61 -39.94 4.63
CA ASP A 94 -5.02 -38.95 5.53
C ASP A 94 -6.08 -38.02 6.16
N ALA A 95 -7.36 -38.23 5.86
CA ALA A 95 -8.47 -37.46 6.40
C ALA A 95 -8.49 -37.47 7.94
N GLY A 96 -8.74 -36.30 8.54
CA GLY A 96 -8.78 -36.11 9.99
C GLY A 96 -7.41 -36.00 10.67
N LYS A 97 -6.30 -36.27 9.98
CA LYS A 97 -4.94 -36.08 10.55
C LYS A 97 -4.58 -34.59 10.62
N THR A 98 -3.73 -34.25 11.59
CA THR A 98 -3.21 -32.88 11.73
C THR A 98 -1.89 -32.75 10.96
N ILE A 99 -1.85 -31.76 10.09
CA ILE A 99 -0.66 -31.38 9.35
C ILE A 99 -0.06 -30.11 9.93
N THR A 100 1.26 -29.99 9.83
CA THR A 100 2.02 -28.78 10.10
C THR A 100 2.77 -28.40 8.84
N VAL A 101 2.55 -27.18 8.36
CA VAL A 101 3.04 -26.68 7.08
C VAL A 101 4.01 -25.53 7.33
N SER A 102 5.09 -25.49 6.55
CA SER A 102 6.06 -24.39 6.52
C SER A 102 6.32 -24.02 5.06
N TYR A 103 6.30 -22.72 4.74
CA TYR A 103 6.39 -22.23 3.37
C TYR A 103 6.76 -20.75 3.35
N ARG A 104 7.11 -20.24 2.16
CA ARG A 104 7.29 -18.80 1.93
C ARG A 104 5.97 -18.19 1.49
N GLY A 105 5.34 -17.39 2.35
CA GLY A 105 4.08 -16.71 2.07
C GLY A 105 4.27 -15.46 1.24
N MET A 106 3.36 -15.23 0.29
CA MET A 106 3.32 -14.02 -0.55
C MET A 106 2.17 -13.08 -0.16
N GLY A 107 1.41 -13.38 0.89
CA GLY A 107 0.18 -12.66 1.26
C GLY A 107 -1.09 -13.52 1.17
N THR A 108 -2.25 -12.89 1.31
CA THR A 108 -3.53 -13.59 1.47
C THR A 108 -4.42 -13.40 0.25
N LEU A 109 -5.27 -14.39 -0.07
CA LEU A 109 -6.26 -14.21 -1.14
C LEU A 109 -7.47 -13.45 -0.59
N ILE A 110 -7.36 -12.13 -0.60
CA ILE A 110 -8.48 -11.24 -0.32
C ILE A 110 -9.18 -10.93 -1.64
N ASP A 111 -10.51 -11.04 -1.65
CA ASP A 111 -11.30 -10.52 -2.76
C ASP A 111 -11.02 -9.02 -2.88
N SER A 112 -10.57 -8.57 -4.05
CA SER A 112 -10.31 -7.15 -4.32
C SER A 112 -11.49 -6.22 -4.04
N ARG A 113 -12.71 -6.77 -3.93
CA ARG A 113 -13.93 -6.04 -3.56
C ARG A 113 -14.08 -5.85 -2.05
N LEU A 114 -13.39 -6.64 -1.23
CA LEU A 114 -13.49 -6.58 0.23
C LEU A 114 -13.13 -5.18 0.79
N PRO A 115 -12.08 -4.49 0.31
CA PRO A 115 -11.81 -3.11 0.74
C PRO A 115 -12.93 -2.12 0.41
N ASP A 116 -13.74 -2.41 -0.61
CA ASP A 116 -14.87 -1.58 -1.01
C ASP A 116 -16.16 -1.95 -0.22
N GLN A 117 -16.24 -3.18 0.29
CA GLN A 117 -17.37 -3.67 1.07
C GLN A 117 -17.23 -3.39 2.58
N LEU A 118 -16.00 -3.26 3.08
CA LEU A 118 -15.76 -2.98 4.50
C LEU A 118 -16.03 -1.49 4.79
N GLN A 119 -17.17 -1.22 5.43
CA GLN A 119 -17.54 0.13 5.87
C GLN A 119 -17.00 0.41 7.28
N ILE A 120 -16.29 1.52 7.43
CA ILE A 120 -15.69 1.94 8.70
C ILE A 120 -16.27 3.30 9.09
N PRO A 121 -16.92 3.42 10.26
CA PRO A 121 -17.36 4.71 10.79
C PRO A 121 -16.16 5.47 11.36
N PHE A 122 -15.98 6.72 10.93
CA PHE A 122 -14.95 7.62 11.45
C PHE A 122 -15.57 8.81 12.17
N THR A 123 -15.12 9.02 13.40
CA THR A 123 -15.25 10.31 14.09
C THR A 123 -14.12 11.17 13.58
N GLY A 124 -14.39 12.04 12.60
CA GLY A 124 -13.38 12.85 11.91
C GLY A 124 -12.51 13.70 12.85
N SER A 125 -11.53 14.41 12.26
CA SER A 125 -10.58 15.20 13.06
C SER A 125 -11.29 16.23 13.96
N GLN A 126 -10.98 16.18 15.27
CA GLN A 126 -11.43 17.16 16.27
C GLN A 126 -10.62 18.47 16.22
N GLN A 127 -9.52 18.49 15.46
CA GLN A 127 -8.66 19.67 15.35
C GLN A 127 -9.22 20.62 14.30
N ALA A 128 -9.49 21.85 14.71
CA ALA A 128 -9.93 22.92 13.81
C ALA A 128 -8.83 23.30 12.80
N ASP A 129 -9.26 23.82 11.66
CA ASP A 129 -8.38 24.47 10.70
C ASP A 129 -7.61 25.61 11.37
N ARG A 130 -6.32 25.71 11.09
CA ARG A 130 -5.47 26.78 11.64
C ARG A 130 -4.70 27.45 10.53
N GLU A 131 -4.61 28.77 10.61
CA GLU A 131 -3.79 29.57 9.70
C GLU A 131 -2.79 30.37 10.52
N THR A 132 -1.53 30.36 10.07
CA THR A 132 -0.47 31.22 10.57
C THR A 132 0.02 32.09 9.42
N ASN A 133 -0.02 33.40 9.62
CA ASN A 133 0.53 34.37 8.67
C ASN A 133 2.03 34.52 8.93
N LEU A 134 2.82 34.53 7.85
CA LEU A 134 4.23 34.84 7.88
C LEU A 134 4.46 36.19 7.23
N SER A 135 5.07 37.11 7.99
CA SER A 135 5.47 38.44 7.53
C SER A 135 6.70 38.40 6.60
N THR A 136 7.39 37.27 6.54
CA THR A 136 8.57 37.04 5.70
C THR A 136 8.48 35.69 5.01
N ALA A 137 9.10 35.55 3.85
CA ALA A 137 9.18 34.26 3.16
C ALA A 137 9.91 33.22 4.03
N PRO A 138 9.37 31.99 4.19
CA PRO A 138 10.08 30.91 4.86
C PRO A 138 11.23 30.41 4.00
N ASN A 139 12.28 29.91 4.66
CA ASN A 139 13.38 29.23 3.97
C ASN A 139 12.88 27.87 3.45
N SER A 140 13.11 27.59 2.16
CA SER A 140 12.82 26.30 1.55
C SER A 140 14.10 25.58 1.13
N TRP A 141 14.11 24.25 1.28
CA TRP A 141 15.17 23.37 0.76
C TRP A 141 15.00 23.07 -0.72
N ASP A 142 13.81 23.30 -1.27
CA ASP A 142 13.55 23.17 -2.69
C ASP A 142 14.09 24.41 -3.41
N SER A 143 15.21 24.21 -4.09
CA SER A 143 15.90 25.23 -4.88
C SER A 143 15.05 25.87 -5.98
N GLN A 144 13.92 25.25 -6.36
CA GLN A 144 12.98 25.79 -7.33
C GLN A 144 11.92 26.71 -6.70
N GLU A 145 11.68 26.63 -5.38
CA GLU A 145 10.68 27.47 -4.71
C GLU A 145 11.07 28.95 -4.63
N GLY A 146 12.31 29.31 -4.99
CA GLY A 146 12.82 30.69 -5.04
C GLY A 146 13.59 31.06 -6.30
N SER A 147 13.69 30.19 -7.31
CA SER A 147 14.51 30.43 -8.50
C SER A 147 13.68 30.99 -9.66
N SER A 148 13.99 32.23 -10.05
CA SER A 148 13.56 32.82 -11.32
C SER A 148 14.03 31.94 -12.50
N PRO A 149 13.25 31.79 -13.59
CA PRO A 149 13.80 31.30 -14.85
C PRO A 149 14.98 32.19 -15.23
N LYS A 150 16.16 31.58 -15.41
CA LYS A 150 17.36 32.29 -15.88
C LYS A 150 17.03 32.92 -17.24
N GLY A 151 16.92 34.26 -17.30
CA GLY A 151 16.89 35.00 -18.56
C GLY A 151 15.86 36.12 -18.74
N SER A 152 15.00 36.43 -17.75
CA SER A 152 14.00 37.51 -17.91
C SER A 152 14.40 38.79 -17.16
N SER A 153 14.79 39.81 -17.91
CA SER A 153 15.23 41.12 -17.42
C SER A 153 14.08 42.05 -16.99
N HIS A 154 12.89 41.54 -16.65
CA HIS A 154 11.74 42.36 -16.23
C HIS A 154 11.09 41.79 -14.96
N LYS A 155 11.13 42.60 -13.90
CA LYS A 155 10.28 42.56 -12.69
C LYS A 155 10.21 41.22 -11.96
N LYS A 156 11.16 41.07 -11.02
CA LYS A 156 11.13 40.06 -9.96
C LYS A 156 9.81 40.17 -9.21
N LYS A 157 9.10 39.05 -9.05
CA LYS A 157 8.02 38.92 -8.07
C LYS A 157 8.55 38.20 -6.82
N PRO A 158 9.25 38.86 -5.89
CA PRO A 158 9.74 38.19 -4.69
C PRO A 158 8.56 37.68 -3.87
N ILE A 159 8.62 36.42 -3.46
CA ILE A 159 7.74 35.91 -2.41
C ILE A 159 8.03 36.77 -1.18
N TYR A 160 7.06 37.58 -0.76
CA TYR A 160 7.24 38.53 0.33
C TYR A 160 6.89 37.89 1.68
N GLY A 161 5.99 36.93 1.65
CA GLY A 161 5.51 36.18 2.81
C GLY A 161 4.60 35.06 2.36
N GLY A 162 3.81 34.54 3.29
CA GLY A 162 2.85 33.52 2.96
C GLY A 162 2.05 33.08 4.17
N LYS A 163 1.23 32.06 3.96
CA LYS A 163 0.34 31.50 4.96
C LYS A 163 0.62 30.03 5.08
N PHE A 164 0.90 29.57 6.30
CA PHE A 164 0.79 28.15 6.61
C PHE A 164 -0.64 27.86 6.99
N ARG A 165 -1.30 27.02 6.20
CA ARG A 165 -2.64 26.55 6.50
C ARG A 165 -2.56 25.08 6.85
N ARG A 166 -3.08 24.77 8.02
CA ARG A 166 -3.33 23.42 8.44
C ARG A 166 -4.79 23.11 8.19
N HIS A 167 -5.03 22.20 7.26
CA HIS A 167 -6.37 21.72 6.96
C HIS A 167 -6.80 20.66 7.97
N ARG A 168 -8.08 20.66 8.28
CA ARG A 168 -8.74 19.56 8.97
C ARG A 168 -8.52 18.30 8.16
N GLY A 169 -8.21 17.22 8.87
CA GLY A 169 -8.07 15.90 8.26
C GLY A 169 -9.41 15.37 7.75
N ILE A 170 -9.52 14.05 7.67
CA ILE A 170 -10.70 13.41 7.10
C ILE A 170 -11.96 13.77 7.93
N PRO A 171 -13.05 14.25 7.28
CA PRO A 171 -14.29 14.57 7.98
C PRO A 171 -14.96 13.32 8.54
N ALA A 172 -15.88 13.51 9.48
CA ALA A 172 -16.65 12.40 10.03
C ALA A 172 -17.58 11.81 8.96
N GLY A 173 -17.76 10.49 9.00
CA GLY A 173 -18.60 9.78 8.04
C GLY A 173 -18.29 8.30 8.01
N THR A 174 -19.04 7.58 7.18
CA THR A 174 -18.77 6.17 6.86
C THR A 174 -18.04 6.11 5.54
N TYR A 175 -16.91 5.43 5.52
CA TYR A 175 -16.09 5.24 4.32
C TYR A 175 -15.84 3.75 4.10
N SER A 176 -15.68 3.33 2.85
CA SER A 176 -15.05 2.05 2.60
C SER A 176 -13.59 2.08 3.04
N LEU A 177 -13.00 0.91 3.34
CA LEU A 177 -11.58 0.80 3.66
C LEU A 177 -10.71 1.40 2.52
N ARG A 178 -11.07 1.17 1.26
CA ARG A 178 -10.35 1.77 0.12
C ARG A 178 -10.43 3.30 0.14
N GLU A 179 -11.64 3.84 0.33
CA GLU A 179 -11.86 5.29 0.33
C GLU A 179 -11.10 5.99 1.44
N ILE A 180 -11.10 5.43 2.66
CA ILE A 180 -10.39 6.03 3.78
C ILE A 180 -8.88 5.97 3.58
N LEU A 181 -8.34 4.85 3.11
CA LEU A 181 -6.90 4.73 2.82
C LEU A 181 -6.47 5.72 1.73
N GLN A 182 -7.24 5.85 0.64
CA GLN A 182 -6.94 6.82 -0.40
C GLN A 182 -7.00 8.27 0.11
N LYS A 183 -7.97 8.59 0.97
CA LYS A 183 -8.05 9.91 1.62
C LYS A 183 -6.84 10.18 2.51
N LEU A 184 -6.37 9.19 3.27
CA LEU A 184 -5.17 9.32 4.10
C LEU A 184 -3.91 9.55 3.26
N ILE A 185 -3.76 8.83 2.14
CA ILE A 185 -2.65 9.01 1.19
C ILE A 185 -2.66 10.43 0.61
N ASN A 186 -3.82 10.90 0.15
CA ASN A 186 -3.97 12.24 -0.42
C ASN A 186 -3.71 13.33 0.63
N LEU A 187 -4.01 13.06 1.90
CA LEU A 187 -3.76 13.96 3.05
C LEU A 187 -2.42 13.70 3.74
N SER A 188 -1.49 12.98 3.08
CA SER A 188 -0.17 12.62 3.62
C SER A 188 0.59 13.81 4.21
N SER A 189 0.27 15.04 3.79
CA SER A 189 0.48 16.25 4.59
C SER A 189 -0.84 16.99 4.85
N SER A 190 -1.03 17.43 6.11
CA SER A 190 -2.17 18.28 6.51
C SER A 190 -1.85 19.77 6.45
N THR A 191 -0.69 20.12 5.91
CA THR A 191 -0.15 21.48 5.90
C THR A 191 0.16 21.91 4.48
N GLU A 192 -0.47 23.01 4.05
CA GLU A 192 -0.12 23.71 2.81
C GLU A 192 0.59 25.02 3.13
N PHE A 193 1.53 25.40 2.26
CA PHE A 193 2.10 26.74 2.26
C PHE A 193 1.57 27.51 1.05
N VAL A 194 0.84 28.60 1.32
CA VAL A 194 0.30 29.49 0.29
C VAL A 194 1.16 30.74 0.21
N ARG A 195 1.76 30.98 -0.96
CA ARG A 195 2.68 32.09 -1.20
C ARG A 195 1.91 33.40 -1.35
N THR A 196 2.45 34.48 -0.79
CA THR A 196 2.02 35.84 -1.12
C THR A 196 3.07 36.47 -2.02
N VAL A 197 2.66 36.77 -3.24
CA VAL A 197 3.51 37.34 -4.28
C VAL A 197 3.18 38.83 -4.41
N ARG A 198 4.21 39.68 -4.41
CA ARG A 198 4.04 41.11 -4.66
C ARG A 198 4.35 41.39 -6.13
N GLU A 199 3.40 41.96 -6.86
CA GLU A 199 3.66 42.55 -8.17
C GLU A 199 4.22 43.96 -7.94
N CYS A 200 5.53 44.09 -8.04
CA CYS A 200 6.19 45.38 -8.07
C CYS A 200 6.44 45.74 -9.54
N ASP A 201 5.67 46.70 -10.07
CA ASP A 201 5.87 47.23 -11.42
C ASP A 201 6.98 48.30 -11.50
N CYS A 202 7.50 48.74 -10.37
CA CYS A 202 8.67 49.61 -10.26
C CYS A 202 9.56 49.06 -9.15
N ASN A 203 10.87 49.26 -9.30
CA ASN A 203 11.88 48.75 -8.37
C ASN A 203 11.47 49.13 -6.94
N CYS A 204 11.11 48.12 -6.13
CA CYS A 204 10.45 48.27 -4.83
C CYS A 204 11.39 48.84 -3.74
N SER A 205 12.32 49.72 -4.10
CA SER A 205 13.27 50.38 -3.21
C SER A 205 13.24 51.90 -3.26
N ASP A 206 12.81 52.59 -4.32
CA ASP A 206 12.91 54.06 -4.35
C ASP A 206 11.75 54.71 -5.10
N GLY A 207 11.29 55.85 -4.58
CA GLY A 207 10.05 56.52 -4.95
C GLY A 207 9.85 56.70 -6.45
N CYS A 208 8.63 56.47 -6.89
CA CYS A 208 8.18 56.87 -8.22
C CYS A 208 8.21 58.40 -8.28
N SER A 209 9.32 58.98 -8.74
CA SER A 209 9.35 60.34 -9.24
C SER A 209 8.67 60.31 -10.61
N ASP A 210 7.47 60.88 -10.70
CA ASP A 210 6.87 61.28 -11.97
C ASP A 210 7.72 62.41 -12.56
N ASP A 211 8.79 62.06 -13.26
CA ASP A 211 9.42 62.95 -14.24
C ASP A 211 8.73 62.73 -15.58
N THR A 212 7.58 63.37 -15.74
CA THR A 212 7.10 63.80 -17.06
C THR A 212 6.96 65.31 -17.04
N GLY A 213 8.10 66.00 -17.09
CA GLY A 213 8.13 67.39 -17.52
C GLY A 213 7.85 67.49 -19.03
N PRO A 214 7.29 68.61 -19.51
CA PRO A 214 7.34 68.95 -20.93
C PRO A 214 8.78 69.20 -21.41
#